data_AF-A0A2V3IGM7-F1
#
_entry.id   AF-A0A2V3IGM7-F1
#
_cell.length_a   1.000
_cell.length_b   1.000
_cell.length_c   1.000
_cell.angle_alpha   90.00
_cell.angle_beta   90.00
_cell.angle_gamma   90.00
#
_symmetry.space_group_name_H-M   'P 1'
#
loop_
_entity.id
_entity.type
_entity.pdbx_description
1 polymer ?
#
loop_
_entity_poly.entity_id
_entity_poly.type
_entity_poly.pdbx_seq_one_letter_code
_entity_poly.pdbx_strand_id
1 'polypeptide(L)'
;MDDVNELFAEANMSLQDAQQSLGTVYFEDDFNDAKRATQHTLSAFDALIERSTPEQRQSLLAANRPKMAQLQQQFHTLEQTLIHDD
;
A
#
# COMPACT_ATOMS: atom_id res chain seq x y z
N MET A 1 4.03 0.49 -18.71
CA MET A 1 3.33 1.10 -17.56
C MET A 1 3.39 0.00 -16.53
N ASP A 2 4.39 0.03 -15.65
CA ASP A 2 4.38 -0.87 -14.50
C ASP A 2 3.11 -0.52 -13.74
N ASP A 3 2.23 -1.51 -13.65
CA ASP A 3 0.81 -1.31 -13.47
C ASP A 3 0.58 -0.95 -11.99
N VAL A 4 -0.26 0.03 -11.69
CA VAL A 4 -0.62 0.31 -10.28
C VAL A 4 -1.14 -0.96 -9.59
N ASN A 5 -1.65 -1.92 -10.37
CA ASN A 5 -1.99 -3.26 -9.94
C ASN A 5 -0.79 -4.13 -9.51
N GLU A 6 0.35 -4.05 -10.17
CA GLU A 6 1.60 -4.75 -9.79
C GLU A 6 2.14 -4.19 -8.49
N LEU A 7 2.25 -2.86 -8.40
CA LEU A 7 2.65 -2.18 -7.17
C LEU A 7 1.70 -2.48 -6.01
N PHE A 8 0.39 -2.58 -6.29
CA PHE A 8 -0.59 -3.01 -5.30
C PHE A 8 -0.36 -4.46 -4.84
N ALA A 9 -0.05 -5.38 -5.77
CA ALA A 9 0.26 -6.76 -5.41
C ALA A 9 1.52 -6.84 -4.54
N GLU A 10 2.58 -6.13 -4.91
CA GLU A 10 3.81 -6.01 -4.13
C GLU A 10 3.56 -5.46 -2.73
N ALA A 11 2.83 -4.34 -2.62
CA ALA A 11 2.51 -3.75 -1.32
C ALA A 11 1.68 -4.68 -0.43
N ASN A 12 0.76 -5.48 -1.00
CA ASN A 12 0.04 -6.48 -0.20
C ASN A 12 0.94 -7.64 0.23
N MET A 13 1.90 -8.07 -0.60
CA MET A 13 2.87 -9.09 -0.20
C MET A 13 3.72 -8.58 0.97
N SER A 14 4.29 -7.38 0.86
CA SER A 14 5.09 -6.79 1.96
C SER A 14 4.26 -6.59 3.24
N LEU A 15 2.99 -6.20 3.13
CA LEU A 15 2.09 -6.12 4.30
C LEU A 15 1.85 -7.50 4.95
N GLN A 16 1.72 -8.56 4.15
CA GLN A 16 1.58 -9.92 4.66
C GLN A 16 2.86 -10.41 5.32
N ASP A 17 4.01 -10.13 4.72
CA ASP A 17 5.32 -10.49 5.28
C ASP A 17 5.50 -9.83 6.66
N ALA A 18 5.22 -8.53 6.76
CA ALA A 18 5.29 -7.81 8.02
C ALA A 18 4.29 -8.33 9.08
N GLN A 19 3.08 -8.71 8.67
CA GLN A 19 2.12 -9.35 9.58
C GLN A 19 2.61 -10.73 10.05
N GLN A 20 3.28 -11.50 9.20
CA GLN A 20 3.79 -12.82 9.55
C GLN A 20 5.02 -12.74 10.46
N SER A 21 5.82 -11.69 10.34
CA SER A 21 7.01 -11.47 11.16
C SER A 21 6.74 -10.71 12.46
N LEU A 22 5.49 -10.32 12.73
CA LEU A 22 5.06 -9.74 14.01
C LEU A 22 5.60 -10.54 15.22
N GLY A 23 6.24 -9.84 16.17
CA GLY A 23 6.85 -10.45 17.34
C GLY A 23 8.18 -11.17 17.09
N THR A 24 8.73 -11.08 15.87
CA THR A 24 10.06 -11.57 15.53
C THR A 24 11.05 -10.41 15.33
N VAL A 25 12.34 -10.73 15.28
CA VAL A 25 13.40 -9.75 14.98
C VAL A 25 13.33 -9.18 13.56
N TYR A 26 12.59 -9.82 12.65
CA TYR A 26 12.44 -9.37 11.26
C TYR A 26 11.33 -8.33 11.08
N PHE A 27 10.49 -8.15 12.11
CA PHE A 27 9.30 -7.30 12.00
C PHE A 27 9.61 -5.86 11.59
N GLU A 28 10.65 -5.26 12.17
CA GLU A 28 10.98 -3.86 11.89
C GLU A 28 11.38 -3.64 10.42
N ASP A 29 12.16 -4.57 9.85
CA ASP A 29 12.58 -4.52 8.46
C ASP A 29 11.38 -4.74 7.52
N ASP A 30 10.58 -5.78 7.77
CA ASP A 30 9.41 -6.09 6.95
C ASP A 30 8.34 -4.98 7.04
N PHE A 31 8.17 -4.37 8.22
CA PHE A 31 7.28 -3.22 8.41
C PHE A 31 7.75 -2.02 7.58
N ASN A 32 9.05 -1.73 7.58
CA ASN A 32 9.62 -0.66 6.78
C ASN A 32 9.47 -0.92 5.27
N ASP A 33 9.60 -2.17 4.84
CA ASP A 33 9.32 -2.58 3.46
C ASP A 33 7.84 -2.40 3.10
N ALA A 34 6.92 -2.86 3.96
CA ALA A 34 5.48 -2.67 3.79
C ALA A 34 5.11 -1.18 3.72
N LYS A 35 5.73 -0.34 4.54
CA LYS A 35 5.56 1.12 4.52
C LYS A 35 6.02 1.71 3.19
N ARG A 36 7.24 1.37 2.74
CA ARG A 36 7.79 1.86 1.46
C ARG A 36 6.92 1.45 0.28
N ALA A 37 6.54 0.16 0.21
CA ALA A 37 5.71 -0.35 -0.87
C ALA A 37 4.32 0.30 -0.88
N THR A 38 3.68 0.45 0.28
CA THR A 38 2.38 1.13 0.41
C THR A 38 2.47 2.59 -0.07
N GLN A 39 3.46 3.34 0.41
CA GLN A 39 3.65 4.74 0.01
C GLN A 39 3.94 4.88 -1.48
N HIS A 40 4.77 3.99 -2.04
CA HIS A 40 5.08 3.98 -3.46
C HIS A 40 3.83 3.73 -4.31
N THR A 41 3.01 2.74 -3.96
CA THR A 41 1.77 2.42 -4.67
C THR A 41 0.78 3.59 -4.65
N LEU A 42 0.58 4.22 -3.49
CA LEU A 42 -0.29 5.39 -3.37
C LEU A 42 0.21 6.56 -4.23
N SER A 43 1.51 6.86 -4.17
CA SER A 43 2.11 7.93 -4.97
C SER A 43 2.04 7.65 -6.47
N ALA A 44 2.25 6.39 -6.89
CA ALA A 44 2.15 5.99 -8.29
C ALA A 44 0.72 6.11 -8.82
N PHE A 45 -0.28 5.80 -7.99
CA PHE A 45 -1.68 6.00 -8.31
C PHE A 45 -2.03 7.48 -8.45
N ASP A 46 -1.61 8.33 -7.51
CA ASP A 46 -1.84 9.78 -7.58
C ASP A 46 -1.20 10.37 -8.85
N ALA A 47 0.05 10.02 -9.15
CA ALA A 47 0.73 10.42 -10.38
C ALA A 47 0.04 9.90 -11.64
N LEU A 48 -0.64 8.75 -11.58
CA LEU A 48 -1.45 8.22 -12.70
C LEU A 48 -2.73 9.04 -12.90
N ILE A 49 -3.41 9.40 -11.83
CA ILE A 49 -4.62 10.24 -11.87
C ILE A 49 -4.29 11.65 -12.39
N GLU A 50 -3.17 12.22 -11.97
CA GLU A 50 -2.73 13.56 -12.39
C GLU A 50 -2.45 13.64 -13.89
N ARG A 51 -1.75 12.65 -14.45
CA ARG A 51 -1.41 12.61 -15.89
C ARG A 51 -2.54 12.15 -16.81
N SER A 52 -3.66 11.68 -16.25
CA SER A 52 -4.78 11.13 -17.01
C SER A 52 -5.75 12.21 -17.48
N THR A 53 -6.39 11.97 -18.63
CA THR A 53 -7.54 12.78 -19.10
C THR A 53 -8.71 12.69 -18.13
N PRO A 54 -9.68 13.63 -18.14
CA PRO A 54 -10.84 13.58 -17.27
C PRO A 54 -11.63 12.26 -17.33
N GLU A 55 -11.81 11.72 -18.54
CA GLU A 55 -12.52 10.47 -18.78
C GLU A 55 -11.75 9.28 -18.19
N GLN A 56 -10.45 9.18 -18.47
CA GLN A 56 -9.58 8.14 -17.91
C GLN A 56 -9.51 8.23 -16.38
N ARG A 57 -9.40 9.44 -15.85
CA ARG A 57 -9.33 9.72 -14.41
C ARG A 57 -10.55 9.15 -13.69
N GLN A 58 -11.76 9.38 -14.23
CA GLN A 58 -12.98 8.88 -13.63
C GLN A 58 -12.99 7.34 -13.57
N SER A 59 -12.60 6.67 -14.65
CA SER A 59 -12.51 5.20 -14.69
C SER A 59 -11.44 4.67 -13.73
N LEU A 60 -10.26 5.29 -13.68
CA LEU A 60 -9.16 4.90 -12.80
C LEU A 60 -9.51 5.06 -11.32
N LEU A 61 -10.16 6.18 -10.96
CA LEU A 61 -10.66 6.41 -9.60
C LEU A 61 -11.69 5.36 -9.20
N ALA A 62 -12.66 5.08 -10.08
CA ALA A 62 -13.70 4.07 -9.79
C ALA A 62 -13.10 2.68 -9.58
N ALA A 63 -12.10 2.29 -10.37
CA ALA A 63 -11.51 0.96 -10.32
C ALA A 63 -10.51 0.76 -9.17
N ASN A 64 -9.71 1.79 -8.83
CA ASN A 64 -8.53 1.61 -7.97
C ASN A 64 -8.62 2.32 -6.63
N ARG A 65 -9.44 3.36 -6.47
CA ARG A 65 -9.60 4.07 -5.19
C ARG A 65 -9.99 3.13 -4.04
N PRO A 66 -10.91 2.16 -4.20
CA PRO A 66 -11.22 1.20 -3.14
C PRO A 66 -10.00 0.36 -2.73
N LYS A 67 -9.19 -0.07 -3.72
CA LYS A 67 -7.96 -0.84 -3.46
C LYS A 67 -6.94 -0.01 -2.67
N MET A 68 -6.73 1.26 -3.07
CA MET A 68 -5.81 2.17 -2.37
C MET A 68 -6.27 2.44 -0.93
N ALA A 69 -7.57 2.65 -0.72
CA ALA A 69 -8.13 2.82 0.61
C ALA A 69 -7.94 1.56 1.47
N GLN A 70 -8.16 0.38 0.90
CA GLN A 70 -7.91 -0.89 1.58
C GLN A 70 -6.44 -1.07 1.94
N LEU A 71 -5.52 -0.77 1.03
CA LEU A 71 -4.07 -0.85 1.27
C LEU A 71 -3.65 0.06 2.43
N GLN A 72 -4.12 1.31 2.41
CA GLN A 72 -3.83 2.27 3.48
C GLN A 72 -4.40 1.84 4.83
N GLN A 73 -5.60 1.26 4.86
CA GLN A 73 -6.21 0.73 6.09
C GLN A 73 -5.47 -0.49 6.64
N GLN A 74 -5.01 -1.39 5.78
CA GLN A 74 -4.19 -2.54 6.19
C GLN A 74 -2.87 -2.08 6.81
N PHE A 75 -2.17 -1.14 6.16
CA PHE A 75 -0.96 -0.56 6.71
C PHE A 75 -1.22 0.17 8.04
N HIS A 76 -2.28 0.96 8.13
CA HIS A 76 -2.60 1.67 9.37
C HIS A 76 -2.90 0.69 10.53
N THR A 77 -3.64 -0.38 10.26
CA THR A 77 -3.87 -1.44 11.26
C THR A 77 -2.56 -2.03 11.77
N LEU A 78 -1.61 -2.31 10.86
CA LEU A 78 -0.28 -2.80 11.21
C LEU A 78 0.54 -1.75 11.99
N GLU A 79 0.44 -0.48 11.63
CA GLU A 79 1.10 0.61 12.36
C GLU A 79 0.56 0.75 13.79
N GLN A 80 -0.74 0.52 14.01
CA GLN A 80 -1.31 0.54 15.37
C GLN A 80 -0.78 -0.61 16.24
N THR A 81 -0.37 -1.75 15.67
CA THR A 81 0.20 -2.84 16.49
C THR A 81 1.53 -2.43 17.12
N LEU A 82 2.34 -1.61 16.42
CA LEU A 82 3.58 -1.05 16.98
C LEU A 82 3.32 -0.10 18.16
N ILE A 83 2.23 0.67 18.13
CA ILE A 83 1.92 1.67 19.16
C ILE A 83 1.40 1.02 20.45
N HIS A 84 0.82 -0.18 20.35
CA HIS A 84 0.23 -0.89 21.47
C HIS A 84 1.15 -1.93 22.12
N ASP A 85 2.31 -2.20 21.54
CA ASP A 85 3.34 -3.11 22.08
C ASP A 85 4.45 -2.39 22.90
N ASP A 86 4.32 -1.07 23.12
CA ASP A 86 5.17 -0.24 24.02
C ASP A 86 4.68 -0.20 25.48
#